data_AF-A0A7C1V111-F1
#
_entry.id   AF-A0A7C1V111-F1
#
_cell.length_a   1.000
_cell.length_b   1.000
_cell.length_c   1.000
_cell.angle_alpha   90.00
_cell.angle_beta   90.00
_cell.angle_gamma   90.00
#
_symmetry.space_group_name_H-M   'P 1'
#
loop_
_entity.id
_entity.type
_entity.pdbx_description
1 polymer ?
#
loop_
_entity_poly.entity_id
_entity_poly.type
_entity_poly.pdbx_seq_one_letter_code
_entity_poly.pdbx_strand_id
1 'polypeptide(L)' 'MTEQAQSSQHPLWARVLAGLVLVLGLIYIGNPTGGVVELLLDNVPGIGNLDEGLAAYLILMALRYLGVRIPGLGERKE' A
#
# COMPACT_ATOMS: atom_id res chain seq x y z
N MET A 1 -9.12 -29.57 -15.14
CA MET A 1 -8.87 -28.12 -15.28
C MET A 1 -8.05 -27.69 -14.07
N THR A 2 -6.73 -27.77 -14.17
CA THR A 2 -5.81 -27.33 -13.12
C THR A 2 -5.59 -25.84 -13.30
N GLU A 3 -6.28 -25.01 -12.52
CA GLU A 3 -5.93 -23.60 -12.33
C GLU A 3 -4.52 -23.56 -11.73
N GLN A 4 -3.54 -23.46 -12.62
CA GLN A 4 -2.19 -23.06 -12.26
C GLN A 4 -2.32 -21.62 -11.80
N ALA A 5 -2.48 -21.42 -10.48
CA ALA A 5 -2.32 -20.14 -9.85
C ALA A 5 -0.96 -19.61 -10.30
N GLN A 6 -0.97 -18.65 -11.23
CA GLN A 6 0.21 -18.05 -11.80
C GLN A 6 1.01 -17.43 -10.65
N SER A 7 2.00 -18.15 -10.16
CA SER A 7 3.08 -17.59 -9.36
C SER A 7 3.93 -16.80 -10.36
N SER A 8 3.45 -15.60 -10.70
CA SER A 8 4.29 -14.58 -11.31
C SER A 8 5.47 -14.40 -10.38
N GLN A 9 6.58 -15.07 -10.68
CA GLN A 9 7.82 -14.97 -9.91
C GLN A 9 8.35 -13.56 -10.11
N HIS A 10 7.82 -12.63 -9.34
CA HIS A 10 8.24 -11.25 -9.35
C HIS A 10 9.73 -11.20 -9.04
N PRO A 11 10.52 -10.42 -9.80
CA PRO A 11 11.95 -10.38 -9.59
C PRO A 11 12.25 -9.84 -8.19
N LEU A 12 13.34 -10.34 -7.57
CA LEU A 12 13.67 -10.06 -6.17
C LEU A 12 13.71 -8.56 -5.86
N TRP A 13 14.28 -7.75 -6.76
CA TRP A 13 14.34 -6.30 -6.62
C TRP A 13 12.95 -5.67 -6.47
N ALA A 14 11.95 -6.15 -7.21
CA ALA A 14 10.60 -5.60 -7.17
C ALA A 14 9.87 -6.01 -5.88
N ARG A 15 10.15 -7.20 -5.35
CA ARG A 15 9.66 -7.62 -4.02
C ARG A 15 10.28 -6.77 -2.91
N VAL A 16 11.58 -6.48 -3.03
CA VAL A 16 12.28 -5.58 -2.09
C VAL A 16 11.68 -4.17 -2.15
N LEU A 17 11.44 -3.62 -3.34
CA LEU A 17 10.77 -2.34 -3.50
C LEU A 17 9.36 -2.34 -2.90
N ALA A 18 8.56 -3.38 -3.15
CA ALA A 18 7.22 -3.50 -2.57
C ALA A 18 7.28 -3.55 -1.03
N GLY A 19 8.25 -4.28 -0.46
CA GLY A 19 8.49 -4.28 0.99
C GLY A 19 8.89 -2.91 1.52
N LEU A 20 9.72 -2.17 0.80
CA LEU A 20 10.13 -0.82 1.17
C LEU A 20 8.95 0.17 1.14
N VAL A 21 8.13 0.12 0.08
CA VAL A 21 6.88 0.90 -0.02
C VAL A 21 5.93 0.59 1.13
N LEU A 22 5.78 -0.70 1.47
CA LEU A 22 4.95 -1.13 2.59
C LEU A 22 5.41 -0.50 3.92
N VAL A 23 6.71 -0.60 4.24
CA VAL A 23 7.26 -0.07 5.49
C VAL A 23 7.16 1.45 5.55
N LEU A 24 7.54 2.14 4.47
CA LEU A 24 7.47 3.61 4.42
C LEU A 24 6.03 4.12 4.52
N GLY A 25 5.09 3.48 3.82
CA GLY A 25 3.67 3.85 3.91
C GLY A 25 3.10 3.65 5.31
N LEU A 26 3.47 2.58 6.01
CA LEU A 26 3.03 2.35 7.40
C LEU A 26 3.61 3.38 8.36
N ILE A 27 4.87 3.79 8.16
CA ILE A 27 5.49 4.87 8.94
C ILE A 27 4.79 6.21 8.65
N TYR A 28 4.44 6.46 7.38
CA TYR A 28 3.75 7.68 6.94
C TYR A 28 2.37 7.83 7.57
N ILE A 29 1.48 6.83 7.40
CA ILE A 29 0.14 6.84 7.99
C ILE A 29 0.20 6.77 9.51
N GLY A 30 1.18 6.02 10.04
CA GLY A 30 1.41 5.90 11.48
C GLY A 30 1.90 7.19 12.13
N ASN A 31 2.22 8.22 11.34
CA ASN A 31 2.63 9.58 11.68
C ASN A 31 2.95 9.78 13.19
N PRO A 32 4.11 9.31 13.67
CA PRO A 32 4.51 9.49 15.07
C PRO A 32 4.80 10.96 15.43
N THR A 33 4.84 11.85 14.44
CA THR A 33 5.15 13.28 14.53
C THR A 33 3.93 14.20 14.53
N GLY A 34 2.71 13.65 14.42
CA GLY A 34 1.46 14.37 14.70
C GLY A 34 1.18 15.62 13.84
N GLY A 35 1.55 15.61 12.56
CA GLY A 35 1.28 16.74 11.64
C GLY A 35 2.18 17.97 11.83
N VAL A 36 3.22 17.89 12.67
CA VAL A 36 4.14 19.03 12.93
C VAL A 36 5.16 19.22 11.80
N VAL A 37 5.45 18.16 11.03
CA VAL A 37 6.33 18.18 9.85
C VAL A 37 5.61 17.45 8.71
N GLU A 38 4.59 18.08 8.16
CA GLU A 38 3.95 17.59 6.93
C GLU A 38 4.86 17.91 5.74
N LEU A 39 5.38 16.88 5.08
CA LEU A 39 6.27 17.03 3.91
C LEU A 39 5.50 17.59 2.69
N LEU A 40 4.18 17.45 2.71
CA LEU A 40 3.22 17.99 1.76
C LEU A 40 2.28 18.92 2.55
N LEU A 41 2.13 20.18 2.13
CA LEU A 41 1.14 21.08 2.73
C LEU A 41 -0.28 20.56 2.39
N ASP A 42 -0.87 19.74 3.27
CA ASP A 42 -2.25 19.22 3.13
C ASP A 42 -3.14 19.61 4.32
N ASN A 43 -3.10 20.89 4.66
CA ASN A 43 -3.81 21.52 5.77
C ASN A 43 -5.19 22.11 5.39
N VAL A 44 -5.82 21.64 4.30
CA VAL A 44 -7.16 22.08 3.89
C VAL A 44 -8.25 21.22 4.58
N PRO A 45 -9.10 21.79 5.45
CA PRO A 45 -10.15 21.03 6.12
C PRO A 45 -11.13 20.43 5.10
N GLY A 46 -11.37 19.11 5.17
CA GLY A 46 -12.33 18.38 4.32
C GLY A 46 -11.76 17.74 3.05
N ILE A 47 -10.54 18.13 2.63
CA ILE A 47 -9.77 17.52 1.52
C ILE A 47 -8.39 17.05 2.00
N GLY A 48 -7.93 17.57 3.14
CA GLY A 48 -6.69 17.19 3.79
C GLY A 48 -6.68 15.72 4.16
N ASN A 49 -5.67 15.01 3.63
CA ASN A 49 -5.28 13.61 3.76
C ASN A 49 -5.37 12.77 2.47
N LEU A 50 -5.27 13.40 1.29
CA LEU A 50 -5.25 12.66 0.02
C LEU A 50 -3.99 11.81 -0.13
N ASP A 51 -2.90 12.32 0.40
CA ASP A 51 -1.59 11.67 0.50
C ASP A 51 -1.60 10.49 1.48
N GLU A 52 -2.24 10.56 2.65
CA GLU A 52 -2.45 9.36 3.48
C GLU A 52 -3.36 8.33 2.78
N GLY A 53 -4.37 8.78 2.05
CA GLY A 53 -5.22 7.91 1.22
C GLY A 53 -4.41 7.18 0.14
N LEU A 54 -3.51 7.89 -0.53
CA LEU A 54 -2.57 7.31 -1.49
C LEU A 54 -1.59 6.34 -0.82
N ALA A 55 -1.05 6.69 0.35
CA ALA A 55 -0.18 5.81 1.12
C ALA A 55 -0.92 4.51 1.50
N ALA A 56 -2.19 4.61 1.91
CA ALA A 56 -3.01 3.45 2.26
C ALA A 56 -3.23 2.55 1.03
N TYR A 57 -3.53 3.14 -0.12
CA TYR A 57 -3.68 2.40 -1.37
C TYR A 57 -2.38 1.67 -1.77
N LEU A 58 -1.23 2.35 -1.69
CA LEU A 58 0.07 1.77 -2.02
C LEU A 58 0.44 0.62 -1.07
N ILE A 59 0.11 0.72 0.22
CA ILE A 59 0.27 -0.37 1.19
C ILE A 59 -0.54 -1.59 0.79
N LEU A 60 -1.83 -1.41 0.46
CA LEU A 60 -2.71 -2.51 0.05
C LEU A 60 -2.21 -3.17 -1.24
N MET A 61 -1.72 -2.39 -2.20
CA MET A 61 -1.12 -2.89 -3.43
C MET A 61 0.19 -3.64 -3.17
N ALA A 62 1.06 -3.13 -2.29
CA ALA A 62 2.30 -3.79 -1.92
C ALA A 62 2.04 -5.13 -1.21
N LEU A 63 1.06 -5.18 -0.29
CA LEU A 63 0.63 -6.42 0.35
C LEU A 63 0.13 -7.45 -0.66
N ARG A 64 -0.73 -7.04 -1.59
CA ARG A 64 -1.20 -7.90 -2.69
C ARG A 64 -0.04 -8.39 -3.55
N TYR A 65 0.91 -7.51 -3.89
CA TYR A 65 2.10 -7.84 -4.69
C TYR A 65 3.02 -8.85 -3.99
N LEU A 66 3.13 -8.76 -2.66
CA LEU A 66 3.90 -9.69 -1.83
C LEU A 66 3.17 -11.03 -1.58
N GLY A 67 1.94 -11.18 -2.07
CA GLY A 67 1.14 -12.39 -1.94
C GLY A 67 0.35 -12.47 -0.62
N VAL A 68 0.24 -11.37 0.12
CA VAL A 68 -0.57 -11.31 1.34
C VAL A 68 -2.04 -11.27 0.94
N ARG A 69 -2.83 -12.23 1.45
CA ARG A 69 -4.28 -12.28 1.25
C ARG A 69 -4.95 -11.27 2.18
N ILE A 70 -5.62 -10.28 1.61
CA ILE A 70 -6.42 -9.30 2.37
C ILE A 70 -7.91 -9.71 2.27
N PRO A 71 -8.56 -10.07 3.39
CA PRO A 71 -9.98 -10.39 3.41
C PRO A 71 -10.82 -9.21 2.89
N GLY A 72 -11.74 -9.47 1.96
CA GLY A 72 -12.62 -8.44 1.37
C GLY A 72 -12.03 -7.64 0.20
N LEU A 73 -10.73 -7.79 -0.10
CA LEU A 73 -10.05 -7.14 -1.24
C LEU A 73 -9.80 -8.17 -2.36
N GLY A 74 -10.78 -9.04 -2.59
CA GLY A 74 -10.75 -10.11 -3.61
C GLY A 74 -11.30 -9.65 -4.94
N GLU A 75 -10.79 -10.22 -6.04
CA GLU A 75 -11.39 -10.06 -7.36
C GLU A 75 -12.87 -10.42 -7.25
N ARG A 76 -13.76 -9.45 -7.49
CA ARG A 76 -15.17 -9.78 -7.67
C ARG A 76 -15.20 -10.77 -8.83
N LYS A 77 -15.57 -12.02 -8.56
CA LYS A 77 -16.07 -12.90 -9.60
C LYS A 77 -17.36 -12.27 -10.08
N GLU A 78 -17.28 -11.59 -11.23
CA GLU A 78 -18.44 -11.36 -12.09
C GLU A 78 -19.04 -12.72 -12.51
#